data_AF-A0A9E7QZZ8-F1
#
_entry.id   AF-A0A9E7QZZ8-F1
#
_cell.length_a   1.000
_cell.length_b   1.000
_cell.length_c   1.000
_cell.angle_alpha   90.00
_cell.angle_beta   90.00
_cell.angle_gamma   90.00
#
_symmetry.space_group_name_H-M   'P 1'
#
loop_
_entity.id
_entity.type
_entity.pdbx_description
1 polymer ?
#
loop_
_entity_poly.entity_id
_entity_poly.type
_entity_poly.pdbx_seq_one_letter_code
_entity_poly.pdbx_strand_id
1 'polypeptide(L)'
;MSTPSTARQGHVAALQWGLVQAALVAVGGGLLSGYYDLTTESIFVPGWVLSAQAAPLVAFVVGAYGGYTWVSGGYASTTREAHRTRVRFVAALVGLWAAHLPVELGLLVAVDSALLRAFGPPAFTLLLFVAAYLLAYRVDPAVFRRVQERLAPTGRRAESQ
;
A
#
# COMPACT_ATOMS: atom_id res chain seq x y z
N MET A 1 2.18 -7.76 29.48
CA MET A 1 1.86 -7.96 28.04
C MET A 1 3.20 -7.99 27.27
N SER A 2 3.66 -9.16 26.86
CA SER A 2 5.05 -9.47 26.45
C SER A 2 5.51 -8.79 25.15
N THR A 3 6.83 -8.59 25.02
CA THR A 3 7.51 -8.15 23.80
C THR A 3 7.41 -9.25 22.73
N PRO A 4 6.97 -8.96 21.49
CA PRO A 4 6.84 -9.98 20.45
C PRO A 4 8.23 -10.52 20.07
N SER A 5 8.34 -11.85 19.93
CA SER A 5 9.61 -12.51 19.58
C SER A 5 10.13 -12.06 18.22
N THR A 6 11.46 -11.98 18.06
CA THR A 6 12.12 -11.57 16.81
C THR A 6 11.63 -12.39 15.62
N ALA A 7 11.40 -13.69 15.80
CA ALA A 7 10.82 -14.56 14.78
C ALA A 7 9.43 -14.07 14.32
N ARG A 8 8.53 -13.74 15.24
CA ARG A 8 7.19 -13.22 14.90
C ARG A 8 7.27 -11.88 14.18
N GLN A 9 8.21 -11.03 14.58
CA GLN A 9 8.43 -9.75 13.90
C GLN A 9 9.00 -9.92 12.50
N GLY A 10 9.87 -10.93 12.30
CA GLY A 10 10.40 -11.29 10.99
C GLY A 10 9.31 -11.73 10.02
N HIS A 11 8.36 -12.57 10.45
CA HIS A 11 7.24 -12.99 9.59
C HIS A 11 6.34 -11.81 9.18
N VAL A 12 6.05 -10.88 10.09
CA VAL A 12 5.24 -9.69 9.75
C VAL A 12 5.99 -8.77 8.79
N ALA A 13 7.30 -8.60 8.97
CA ALA A 13 8.12 -7.84 8.05
C ALA A 13 8.24 -8.52 6.69
N ALA A 14 8.33 -9.85 6.64
CA ALA A 14 8.27 -10.62 5.42
C ALA A 14 6.97 -10.32 4.66
N LEU A 15 5.82 -10.43 5.34
CA LEU A 15 4.54 -10.16 4.72
C LEU A 15 4.44 -8.70 4.23
N GLN A 16 4.88 -7.74 5.04
CA GLN A 16 4.90 -6.32 4.64
C GLN A 16 5.72 -6.10 3.37
N TRP A 17 6.97 -6.57 3.34
CA TRP A 17 7.88 -6.35 2.22
C TRP A 17 7.49 -7.16 0.97
N GLY A 18 6.96 -8.36 1.15
CA GLY A 18 6.39 -9.15 0.07
C GLY A 18 5.22 -8.41 -0.59
N LEU A 19 4.27 -7.90 0.20
CA LEU A 19 3.14 -7.13 -0.32
C LEU A 19 3.60 -5.84 -1.03
N VAL A 20 4.59 -5.12 -0.48
CA VAL A 20 5.18 -3.93 -1.10
C VAL A 20 5.76 -4.25 -2.48
N GLN A 21 6.63 -5.25 -2.56
CA GLN A 21 7.28 -5.61 -3.83
C GLN A 21 6.28 -6.13 -4.87
N ALA A 22 5.33 -6.97 -4.45
CA ALA A 22 4.28 -7.46 -5.32
C ALA A 22 3.45 -6.32 -5.93
N ALA A 23 3.08 -5.33 -5.11
CA ALA A 23 2.28 -4.19 -5.58
C ALA A 23 3.07 -3.28 -6.53
N LEU A 24 4.35 -3.00 -6.24
CA LEU A 24 5.19 -2.20 -7.15
C LEU A 24 5.32 -2.86 -8.52
N VAL A 25 5.54 -4.18 -8.55
CA VAL A 25 5.63 -4.95 -9.79
C VAL A 25 4.28 -5.02 -10.51
N ALA A 26 3.18 -5.22 -9.78
CA ALA A 26 1.83 -5.22 -10.35
C ALA A 26 1.48 -3.87 -10.99
N VAL A 27 1.79 -2.76 -10.31
CA VAL A 27 1.60 -1.40 -10.84
C VAL A 27 2.47 -1.20 -12.08
N GLY A 28 3.76 -1.50 -12.01
CA GLY A 28 4.67 -1.35 -13.15
C GLY A 28 4.24 -2.17 -14.37
N GLY A 29 3.85 -3.43 -14.16
CA GLY A 29 3.30 -4.30 -15.19
C GLY A 29 2.01 -3.76 -15.79
N GLY A 30 1.07 -3.30 -14.96
CA GLY A 30 -0.18 -2.70 -15.40
C GLY A 30 0.01 -1.43 -16.22
N LEU A 31 0.95 -0.55 -15.83
CA LEU A 31 1.29 0.66 -16.58
C LEU A 31 1.89 0.32 -17.95
N LEU A 32 2.79 -0.66 -18.01
CA LEU A 32 3.41 -1.11 -19.26
C LEU A 32 2.37 -1.74 -20.20
N SER A 33 1.52 -2.63 -19.68
CA SER A 33 0.43 -3.25 -20.44
C SER A 33 -0.56 -2.21 -20.94
N GLY A 34 -1.00 -1.29 -20.08
CA GLY A 34 -1.92 -0.22 -20.47
C GLY A 34 -1.33 0.72 -21.53
N TYR A 35 -0.04 1.05 -21.45
CA TYR A 35 0.65 1.80 -22.50
C TYR A 35 0.71 1.02 -23.82
N TYR A 36 1.05 -0.26 -23.78
CA TYR A 36 1.10 -1.12 -24.96
C TYR A 36 -0.27 -1.21 -25.64
N ASP A 37 -1.33 -1.47 -24.87
CA ASP A 37 -2.70 -1.59 -25.39
C ASP A 37 -3.21 -0.30 -26.04
N LEU A 38 -2.79 0.87 -25.53
CA LEU A 38 -3.16 2.16 -26.10
C LEU A 38 -2.36 2.55 -27.34
N THR A 39 -1.17 1.97 -27.53
CA THR A 39 -0.24 2.35 -28.61
C THR A 39 -0.14 1.31 -29.72
N THR A 40 -0.66 0.10 -29.50
CA THR A 40 -0.51 -1.03 -30.42
C THR A 40 -1.86 -1.64 -30.76
N GLU A 41 -2.21 -1.70 -32.05
CA GLU A 41 -3.44 -2.36 -32.54
C GLU A 41 -3.28 -3.90 -32.68
N SER A 42 -2.44 -4.51 -31.84
CA SER A 42 -2.18 -5.95 -31.91
C SER A 42 -3.25 -6.75 -31.17
N ILE A 43 -3.93 -7.63 -31.88
CA ILE A 43 -4.84 -8.65 -31.33
C ILE A 43 -4.11 -9.78 -30.58
N PHE A 44 -2.78 -9.85 -30.66
CA PHE A 44 -1.97 -10.81 -29.91
C PHE A 44 -1.44 -10.20 -28.61
N VAL A 45 -1.64 -10.91 -27.50
CA VAL A 45 -1.04 -10.59 -26.20
C VAL A 45 0.45 -10.96 -26.24
N PRO A 46 1.37 -10.01 -26.05
CA PRO A 46 2.80 -10.30 -26.03
C PRO A 46 3.19 -11.24 -24.89
N GLY A 47 4.18 -12.11 -25.11
CA GLY A 47 4.67 -13.04 -24.07
C GLY A 47 5.17 -12.36 -22.79
N TRP A 48 5.61 -11.10 -22.88
CA TRP A 48 6.01 -10.32 -21.71
C TRP A 48 4.81 -9.92 -20.83
N VAL A 49 3.61 -9.75 -21.40
CA VAL A 49 2.39 -9.44 -20.63
C VAL A 49 1.98 -10.62 -19.75
N LEU A 50 2.11 -11.85 -20.27
CA LEU A 50 1.91 -13.07 -19.46
C LEU A 50 2.95 -13.18 -18.34
N SER A 51 4.20 -12.83 -18.64
CA SER A 51 5.28 -12.80 -17.64
C SER A 51 5.04 -11.74 -16.56
N ALA A 52 4.52 -10.57 -16.96
CA ALA A 52 4.17 -9.47 -16.06
C ALA A 52 3.03 -9.83 -15.09
N GLN A 53 2.11 -10.73 -15.47
CA GLN A 53 1.05 -11.21 -14.58
C GLN A 53 1.57 -12.16 -13.49
N ALA A 54 2.62 -12.94 -13.78
CA ALA A 54 3.25 -13.82 -12.79
C ALA A 54 4.31 -13.12 -11.94
N ALA A 55 4.89 -12.02 -12.43
CA ALA A 55 5.96 -11.28 -11.76
C ALA A 55 5.62 -10.81 -10.33
N PRO A 56 4.39 -10.38 -9.98
CA PRO A 56 4.02 -10.02 -8.61
C PRO A 56 4.19 -11.17 -7.62
N LEU A 57 3.97 -12.42 -8.03
CA LEU A 57 4.15 -13.59 -7.15
C LEU A 57 5.62 -13.80 -6.82
N VAL A 58 6.50 -13.67 -7.82
CA VAL A 58 7.95 -13.77 -7.62
C VAL A 58 8.44 -12.60 -6.76
N ALA A 59 7.98 -11.39 -7.05
CA ALA A 59 8.30 -10.19 -6.29
C ALA A 59 7.84 -10.30 -4.83
N PHE A 60 6.68 -10.92 -4.57
CA PHE A 60 6.22 -11.23 -3.22
C PHE A 60 7.22 -12.11 -2.48
N VAL A 61 7.68 -13.21 -3.09
CA VAL A 61 8.61 -14.14 -2.45
C VAL A 61 9.95 -13.46 -2.16
N VAL A 62 10.49 -12.71 -3.13
CA VAL A 62 11.76 -11.97 -2.97
C VAL A 62 11.63 -10.92 -1.87
N GLY A 63 10.55 -10.13 -1.89
CA GLY A 63 10.28 -9.14 -0.85
C GLY A 63 10.09 -9.77 0.54
N ALA A 64 9.38 -10.90 0.61
CA ALA A 64 9.15 -11.61 1.86
C ALA A 64 10.44 -12.16 2.46
N TYR A 65 11.28 -12.80 1.64
CA TYR A 65 12.59 -13.26 2.06
C TYR A 65 13.45 -12.10 2.55
N GLY A 66 13.56 -11.02 1.77
CA GLY A 66 14.33 -9.83 2.15
C GLY A 66 13.85 -9.21 3.46
N GLY A 67 12.54 -9.02 3.62
CA GLY A 67 11.94 -8.48 4.84
C GLY A 67 12.16 -9.34 6.07
N TYR A 68 12.11 -10.67 5.92
CA TYR A 68 12.43 -11.60 6.99
C TYR A 68 13.91 -11.48 7.40
N THR A 69 14.83 -11.59 6.43
CA THR A 69 16.28 -11.54 6.67
C THR A 69 16.73 -10.20 7.25
N TRP A 70 16.06 -9.11 6.87
CA TRP A 70 16.35 -7.78 7.39
C TRP A 70 16.07 -7.67 8.90
N VAL A 71 14.95 -8.25 9.36
CA VAL A 71 14.60 -8.26 10.79
C VAL A 71 15.40 -9.30 11.55
N SER A 72 15.56 -10.51 11.01
CA SER A 72 16.30 -11.58 11.69
C SER A 72 17.80 -11.31 11.77
N GLY A 73 18.36 -10.58 10.80
CA GLY A 73 19.74 -10.10 10.79
C GLY A 73 20.01 -8.87 11.68
N GLY A 74 19.00 -8.35 12.39
CA GLY A 74 19.15 -7.22 13.32
C GLY A 74 19.21 -5.84 12.66
N TYR A 75 19.01 -5.74 11.35
CA TYR A 75 19.05 -4.47 10.60
C TYR A 75 17.77 -3.63 10.75
N ALA A 76 16.72 -4.17 11.37
CA ALA A 76 15.46 -3.48 11.60
C ALA A 76 15.14 -3.30 13.09
N SER A 77 14.45 -2.20 13.42
CA SER A 77 13.90 -1.98 14.76
C SER A 77 12.93 -3.12 15.14
N THR A 78 13.18 -3.74 16.29
CA THR A 78 12.34 -4.82 16.84
C THR A 78 11.52 -4.37 18.04
N THR A 79 11.29 -3.05 18.17
CA THR A 79 10.45 -2.52 19.25
C THR A 79 8.99 -2.93 19.06
N ARG A 80 8.26 -2.93 20.18
CA ARG A 80 6.82 -3.23 20.19
C ARG A 80 6.01 -2.28 19.32
N GLU A 81 6.41 -1.01 19.28
CA GLU A 81 5.79 0.02 18.46
C GLU A 81 6.04 -0.24 16.97
N ALA A 82 7.28 -0.53 16.58
CA ALA A 82 7.60 -0.91 15.21
C ALA A 82 6.75 -2.10 14.76
N HIS A 83 6.67 -3.17 15.57
CA HIS A 83 5.84 -4.33 15.25
C HIS A 83 4.36 -3.96 15.07
N ARG A 84 3.78 -3.13 15.93
CA ARG A 84 2.39 -2.66 15.80
C ARG A 84 2.17 -1.89 14.50
N THR A 85 3.10 -1.02 14.12
CA THR A 85 3.03 -0.26 12.87
C THR A 85 3.04 -1.19 11.65
N ARG A 86 3.93 -2.19 11.64
CA ARG A 86 3.97 -3.19 10.54
C ARG A 86 2.65 -3.97 10.43
N VAL A 87 2.08 -4.40 11.56
CA VAL A 87 0.79 -5.10 11.58
C VAL A 87 -0.34 -4.21 11.09
N ARG A 88 -0.40 -2.95 11.53
CA ARG A 88 -1.41 -1.98 11.07
C ARG A 88 -1.31 -1.72 9.58
N PHE A 89 -0.08 -1.59 9.06
CA PHE A 89 0.16 -1.43 7.63
C PHE A 89 -0.38 -2.60 6.83
N VAL A 90 0.00 -3.82 7.19
CA VAL A 90 -0.50 -5.04 6.54
C VAL A 90 -2.03 -5.10 6.60
N ALA A 91 -2.62 -4.89 7.77
CA ALA A 91 -4.06 -4.99 7.95
C ALA A 91 -4.82 -3.91 7.15
N ALA A 92 -4.32 -2.67 7.16
CA ALA A 92 -4.88 -1.58 6.37
C ALA A 92 -4.77 -1.86 4.87
N LEU A 93 -3.61 -2.35 4.42
CA LEU A 93 -3.38 -2.66 3.02
C LEU A 93 -4.31 -3.79 2.54
N VAL A 94 -4.39 -4.91 3.26
CA VAL A 94 -5.28 -6.03 2.92
C VAL A 94 -6.75 -5.60 2.96
N GLY A 95 -7.15 -4.84 3.97
CA GLY A 95 -8.53 -4.34 4.10
C GLY A 95 -8.92 -3.40 2.96
N LEU A 96 -8.05 -2.45 2.62
CA LEU A 96 -8.25 -1.52 1.51
C LEU A 96 -8.27 -2.25 0.16
N TRP A 97 -7.40 -3.25 -0.01
CA TRP A 97 -7.35 -4.06 -1.23
C TRP A 97 -8.62 -4.89 -1.42
N ALA A 98 -9.13 -5.53 -0.35
CA ALA A 98 -10.40 -6.25 -0.40
C ALA A 98 -11.59 -5.33 -0.73
N ALA A 99 -11.60 -4.10 -0.19
CA ALA A 99 -12.61 -3.10 -0.48
C ALA A 99 -12.52 -2.54 -1.92
N HIS A 100 -11.38 -2.71 -2.58
CA HIS A 100 -11.15 -2.19 -3.93
C HIS A 100 -11.69 -3.10 -5.04
N LEU A 101 -11.74 -4.42 -4.82
CA LEU A 101 -12.20 -5.38 -5.84
C LEU A 101 -13.55 -5.01 -6.50
N PRO A 102 -14.59 -4.57 -5.76
CA PRO A 102 -15.86 -4.16 -6.37
C PRO A 102 -15.74 -2.87 -7.18
N VAL A 103 -14.85 -1.96 -6.77
CA VAL A 103 -14.60 -0.68 -7.45
C VAL A 103 -13.91 -0.93 -8.79
N GLU A 104 -12.92 -1.81 -8.81
CA GLU A 104 -12.20 -2.20 -10.02
C GLU A 104 -13.13 -2.88 -11.03
N LEU A 105 -13.97 -3.82 -10.56
CA LEU A 105 -14.99 -4.46 -11.38
C LEU A 105 -16.00 -3.45 -11.93
N GLY A 106 -16.43 -2.50 -11.10
CA GLY A 106 -17.31 -1.40 -11.51
C GLY A 106 -16.68 -0.50 -12.56
N LEU A 107 -15.39 -0.17 -12.43
CA LEU A 107 -14.65 0.65 -13.40
C LEU A 107 -14.54 -0.04 -14.76
N LEU A 108 -14.29 -1.35 -14.78
CA LEU A 108 -14.21 -2.13 -16.02
C LEU A 108 -15.54 -2.17 -16.78
N VAL A 109 -16.67 -2.16 -16.07
CA VAL A 109 -18.02 -2.24 -16.65
C VAL A 109 -18.61 -0.87 -16.97
N ALA A 110 -18.36 0.14 -16.14
CA ALA A 110 -19.05 1.43 -16.21
C ALA A 110 -18.27 2.53 -16.98
N VAL A 111 -17.00 2.31 -17.31
CA VAL A 111 -16.14 3.36 -17.90
C VAL A 111 -15.77 3.03 -19.34
N ASP A 112 -16.27 3.83 -20.28
CA ASP A 112 -15.95 3.70 -21.70
C ASP A 112 -14.56 4.24 -22.08
N SER A 113 -13.92 5.01 -21.20
CA SER A 113 -12.58 5.54 -21.47
C SER A 113 -11.52 4.43 -21.45
N ALA A 114 -10.88 4.20 -22.60
CA ALA A 114 -9.74 3.28 -22.72
C ALA A 114 -8.59 3.69 -21.79
N LEU A 115 -8.37 4.99 -21.59
CA LEU A 115 -7.32 5.52 -20.73
C LEU A 115 -7.59 5.20 -19.25
N LEU A 116 -8.82 5.35 -18.79
CA LEU A 116 -9.20 5.00 -17.42
C LEU A 116 -9.22 3.49 -17.18
N ARG A 117 -9.56 2.68 -18.19
CA ARG A 117 -9.44 1.21 -18.10
C ARG A 117 -7.98 0.77 -18.04
N ALA A 118 -7.09 1.40 -18.81
CA ALA A 118 -5.67 1.09 -18.86
C ALA A 118 -4.91 1.53 -17.58
N PHE A 119 -5.16 2.74 -17.08
CA PHE A 119 -4.38 3.34 -15.99
C PHE A 119 -5.12 3.45 -14.66
N GLY A 120 -6.43 3.23 -14.63
CA GLY A 120 -7.25 3.27 -13.41
C GLY A 120 -6.78 2.25 -12.36
N PRO A 121 -6.74 0.94 -12.68
CA PRO A 121 -6.29 -0.08 -11.73
C PRO A 121 -4.90 0.17 -11.12
N PRO A 122 -3.83 0.48 -11.89
CA PRO A 122 -2.52 0.78 -11.30
C PRO A 122 -2.52 2.05 -10.45
N ALA A 123 -3.25 3.10 -10.87
CA ALA A 123 -3.37 4.34 -10.10
C ALA A 123 -4.11 4.11 -8.76
N PHE A 124 -5.20 3.34 -8.77
CA PHE A 124 -5.91 2.97 -7.55
C PHE A 124 -5.04 2.13 -6.61
N THR A 125 -4.30 1.15 -7.13
CA THR A 125 -3.38 0.34 -6.33
C THR A 125 -2.34 1.20 -5.60
N LEU A 126 -1.79 2.22 -6.27
CA LEU A 126 -0.90 3.20 -5.63
C LEU A 126 -1.60 4.00 -4.53
N LEU A 127 -2.84 4.46 -4.78
CA LEU A 127 -3.62 5.19 -3.78
C LEU A 127 -3.90 4.35 -2.54
N LEU A 128 -4.20 3.05 -2.70
CA LEU A 128 -4.39 2.15 -1.56
C LEU A 128 -3.10 1.99 -0.75
N PHE A 129 -1.94 1.92 -1.42
CA PHE A 129 -0.65 1.87 -0.76
C PHE A 129 -0.37 3.13 0.07
N VAL A 130 -0.64 4.31 -0.50
CA VAL A 130 -0.52 5.58 0.21
C VAL A 130 -1.48 5.64 1.38
N ALA A 131 -2.74 5.26 1.20
CA ALA A 131 -3.74 5.24 2.26
C ALA A 131 -3.35 4.27 3.40
N ALA A 132 -2.88 3.06 3.07
CA ALA A 132 -2.38 2.09 4.05
C ALA A 132 -1.15 2.60 4.80
N TYR A 133 -0.23 3.26 4.10
CA TYR A 133 0.94 3.92 4.70
C TYR A 133 0.50 5.02 5.67
N LEU A 134 -0.42 5.89 5.27
CA LEU A 134 -0.95 6.94 6.14
C LEU A 134 -1.67 6.34 7.37
N LEU A 135 -2.56 5.35 7.19
CA LEU A 135 -3.25 4.65 8.28
C LEU A 135 -2.28 4.00 9.28
N ALA A 136 -1.18 3.43 8.79
CA ALA A 136 -0.21 2.75 9.62
C ALA A 136 0.78 3.68 10.31
N TYR A 137 1.28 4.68 9.59
CA TYR A 137 2.38 5.54 10.04
C TYR A 137 1.90 6.88 10.62
N ARG A 138 0.69 7.38 10.31
CA ARG A 138 0.03 8.51 11.00
C ARG A 138 -1.49 8.63 10.71
N VAL A 139 -2.31 8.29 11.70
CA VAL A 139 -3.16 9.27 12.39
C VAL A 139 -2.99 8.98 13.89
N ASP A 140 -2.02 9.61 14.54
CA ASP A 140 -2.02 9.66 16.01
C ASP A 140 -3.11 10.66 16.40
N PRO A 141 -4.24 10.21 16.97
CA PRO A 141 -5.36 11.10 17.30
C PRO A 141 -4.92 12.22 18.26
N ALA A 142 -3.86 11.99 19.05
CA ALA A 142 -3.31 12.96 19.99
C ALA A 142 -2.53 14.10 19.31
N VAL A 143 -2.04 13.90 18.08
CA VAL A 143 -1.37 14.95 17.30
C VAL A 143 -2.42 15.80 16.57
N PHE A 144 -3.44 15.17 15.99
CA PHE A 144 -4.56 15.87 15.37
C PHE A 144 -5.30 16.75 16.38
N ARG A 145 -5.56 16.22 17.60
CA ARG A 145 -6.18 16.98 18.70
C ARG A 145 -5.33 18.16 19.15
N ARG A 146 -4.00 18.00 19.27
CA ARG A 146 -3.08 19.10 19.62
C ARG A 146 -2.99 20.19 18.55
N VAL A 147 -3.11 19.82 17.28
CA VAL A 147 -3.15 20.79 16.18
C VAL A 147 -4.50 21.51 16.16
N GLN A 148 -5.60 20.79 16.40
CA GLN A 148 -6.93 21.38 16.52
C GLN A 148 -7.04 22.34 17.73
N GLU A 149 -6.45 22.00 18.87
CA GLU A 149 -6.36 22.87 20.05
C GLU A 149 -5.48 24.11 19.81
N ARG A 150 -4.42 23.98 18.99
CA ARG A 150 -3.56 25.11 18.60
C ARG A 150 -4.16 26.00 17.51
N LEU A 151 -5.05 25.46 16.70
CA LEU A 151 -5.76 26.17 15.62
C LEU A 151 -7.15 26.67 16.06
N ALA A 152 -7.66 26.21 17.22
CA ALA A 152 -8.79 26.84 17.89
C ALA A 152 -8.38 28.27 18.23
N PRO A 153 -9.06 29.30 17.69
CA PRO A 153 -8.63 30.68 17.83
C PRO A 153 -8.49 31.02 19.31
N THR A 154 -7.33 31.56 19.69
CA THR A 154 -7.15 32.30 20.93
C THR A 154 -7.93 33.63 20.82
N GLY A 155 -9.26 33.54 20.79
CA GLY A 155 -10.15 34.61 20.38
C GLY A 155 -11.44 34.61 21.17
N ARG A 156 -11.32 34.74 22.50
CA ARG A 156 -12.24 35.50 23.37
C ARG A 156 -11.74 35.48 24.82
N ARG A 157 -10.60 36.13 25.05
CA ARG A 157 -10.21 36.67 26.36
C ARG A 157 -9.52 38.02 26.14
N ALA A 158 -10.26 38.93 25.53
CA ALA A 158 -9.99 40.36 25.55
C ALA A 158 -11.30 41.03 25.20
N GLU A 159 -12.21 41.16 26.18
CA GLU A 159 -13.30 42.14 26.25
C GLU A 159 -14.27 41.73 27.35
N SER A 160 -13.95 42.14 28.58
CA SER A 160 -14.90 42.70 29.55
C SER A 160 -14.09 43.13 30.79
N GLN A 161 -13.32 44.20 30.61
CA GLN A 161 -13.26 45.23 31.64
C GLN A 161 -14.49 46.10 31.47
#